data_AF-A0A382V604-F1
#
_entry.id   AF-A0A382V604-F1
#
_cell.length_a   1.000
_cell.length_b   1.000
_cell.length_c   1.000
_cell.angle_alpha   90.00
_cell.angle_beta   90.00
_cell.angle_gamma   90.00
#
_symmetry.space_group_name_H-M   'P 1'
#
loop_
_entity.id
_entity.type
_entity.pdbx_description
1 polymer ?
#
loop_
_entity_poly.entity_id
_entity_poly.type
_entity_poly.pdbx_seq_one_letter_code
_entity_poly.pdbx_strand_id
1 'polypeptide(L)'
;MGQLNIISSSSSLTLIIIISLVFVVFGVLYSKKYQGLENYLVANRSVGVFSLTTSLVASALGAWILFGPASAATWGGIGAVIGYALGTAFPLFILVFFGKKFRKLYPKGKTLIEVVRLRLGTKLFKLILFLTIFYM
;
A
#
# COMPACT_ATOMS: atom_id res chain seq x y z
N MET A 1 -26.43 -19.73 -15.99
CA MET A 1 -25.81 -18.58 -15.30
C MET A 1 -26.25 -17.32 -16.03
N GLY A 2 -27.28 -16.62 -15.55
CA GLY A 2 -27.80 -15.42 -16.20
C GLY A 2 -26.80 -14.26 -16.09
N GLN A 3 -26.60 -13.52 -17.18
CA GLN A 3 -25.78 -12.30 -17.17
C GLN A 3 -26.41 -11.28 -16.21
N LEU A 4 -25.79 -11.11 -15.04
CA LEU A 4 -26.06 -10.00 -14.13
C LEU A 4 -25.43 -8.71 -14.67
N ASN A 5 -25.87 -8.26 -15.84
CA ASN A 5 -25.53 -6.92 -16.33
C ASN A 5 -26.49 -5.92 -15.69
N ILE A 6 -26.18 -5.55 -14.44
CA ILE A 6 -26.93 -4.55 -13.66
C ILE A 6 -26.87 -3.16 -14.34
N ILE A 7 -25.86 -2.92 -15.19
CA ILE A 7 -25.62 -1.67 -15.93
C ILE A 7 -25.13 -1.98 -17.34
N SER A 8 -25.44 -1.10 -18.30
CA SER A 8 -24.93 -1.21 -19.67
C SER A 8 -23.41 -1.04 -19.72
N SER A 9 -22.73 -1.69 -20.68
CA SER A 9 -21.27 -1.59 -20.85
C SER A 9 -20.82 -0.13 -21.04
N SER A 10 -21.59 0.66 -21.80
CA SER A 10 -21.32 2.08 -22.00
C SER A 10 -21.42 2.87 -20.68
N SER A 11 -22.46 2.63 -19.87
CA SER A 11 -22.63 3.30 -18.57
C SER A 11 -21.51 2.95 -17.58
N SER A 12 -21.05 1.69 -17.58
CA SER A 12 -19.95 1.24 -16.73
C SER A 12 -18.64 1.94 -17.08
N LEU A 13 -18.31 2.04 -18.37
CA LEU A 13 -17.12 2.76 -18.85
C LEU A 13 -17.18 4.24 -18.48
N THR A 14 -18.33 4.88 -18.68
CA THR A 14 -18.52 6.29 -18.30
C THR A 14 -18.29 6.51 -16.81
N LEU A 15 -18.82 5.62 -15.95
CA LEU A 15 -18.62 5.70 -14.50
C LEU A 15 -17.15 5.57 -14.10
N ILE A 16 -16.43 4.59 -14.68
CA ILE A 16 -15.00 4.39 -14.40
C ILE A 16 -14.21 5.65 -14.75
N ILE A 17 -14.43 6.21 -15.95
CA ILE A 17 -13.74 7.41 -16.41
C ILE A 17 -14.02 8.60 -15.49
N ILE A 18 -15.28 8.80 -15.09
CA ILE A 18 -15.66 9.89 -14.19
C ILE A 18 -14.96 9.74 -12.84
N ILE A 19 -14.99 8.53 -12.24
CA ILE A 19 -14.35 8.27 -10.96
C ILE A 19 -12.84 8.51 -11.06
N SER A 20 -12.18 7.97 -12.09
CA SER A 20 -10.75 8.20 -12.32
C SER A 20 -10.41 9.68 -12.48
N LEU A 21 -11.20 10.44 -13.24
CA LEU A 21 -11.01 11.88 -13.39
C LEU A 21 -11.16 12.63 -12.07
N VAL A 22 -12.16 12.28 -11.25
CA VAL A 22 -12.33 12.86 -9.91
C VAL A 22 -11.07 12.61 -9.07
N PHE A 23 -10.56 11.37 -9.02
CA PHE A 23 -9.33 11.06 -8.29
C PHE A 23 -8.12 11.85 -8.81
N VAL A 24 -7.97 12.00 -10.13
CA VAL A 24 -6.89 12.79 -10.73
C VAL A 24 -7.00 14.27 -10.34
N VAL A 25 -8.19 14.86 -10.45
CA VAL A 25 -8.43 16.27 -10.10
C VAL A 25 -8.13 16.51 -8.62
N PHE A 26 -8.67 15.67 -7.72
CA PHE A 26 -8.37 15.76 -6.29
C PHE A 26 -6.88 15.61 -5.99
N GLY A 27 -6.22 14.63 -6.63
CA GLY A 27 -4.79 14.39 -6.46
C GLY A 27 -3.93 15.58 -6.91
N VAL A 28 -4.25 16.18 -8.07
CA VAL A 28 -3.51 17.34 -8.61
C VAL A 28 -3.76 18.60 -7.77
N LEU A 29 -4.99 18.85 -7.34
CA LEU A 29 -5.30 20.02 -6.50
C LEU A 29 -4.58 19.93 -5.15
N TYR A 30 -4.56 18.74 -4.53
CA TYR A 30 -3.92 18.54 -3.23
C TYR A 30 -2.39 18.55 -3.35
N SER A 31 -1.81 17.96 -4.41
CA SER A 31 -0.35 17.90 -4.59
C SER A 31 0.30 19.26 -4.78
N LYS A 32 -0.42 20.25 -5.34
CA LYS A 32 0.06 21.64 -5.47
C LYS A 32 0.49 22.26 -4.15
N LYS A 33 -0.10 21.85 -3.02
CA LYS A 33 0.27 22.35 -1.69
C LYS A 33 1.54 21.69 -1.14
N TYR A 34 1.91 20.51 -1.65
CA TYR A 34 2.99 19.69 -1.11
C TYR A 34 4.15 19.51 -2.09
N GLN A 35 4.73 20.63 -2.52
CA GLN A 35 5.86 20.65 -3.45
C GLN A 35 7.21 20.43 -2.75
N GLY A 36 8.22 20.01 -3.52
CA GLY A 36 9.59 19.77 -3.04
C GLY A 36 9.91 18.30 -2.78
N LEU A 37 11.18 17.93 -2.94
CA LEU A 37 11.62 16.53 -2.95
C LEU A 37 11.49 15.83 -1.58
N GLU A 38 11.79 16.53 -0.48
CA GLU A 38 11.58 16.01 0.89
C GLU A 38 10.09 15.82 1.21
N ASN A 39 9.24 16.74 0.74
CA ASN A 39 7.80 16.65 0.96
C ASN A 39 7.17 15.53 0.12
N TYR A 40 7.64 15.36 -1.11
CA TYR A 40 7.19 14.29 -1.99
C TYR A 40 7.60 12.89 -1.47
N LEU A 41 8.83 12.75 -0.98
CA LEU A 41 9.36 11.44 -0.56
C LEU A 41 8.96 11.03 0.86
N VAL A 42 8.90 11.99 1.80
CA VAL A 42 8.68 11.68 3.23
C VAL A 42 7.67 12.62 3.89
N ALA A 43 6.96 13.45 3.13
CA ALA A 43 5.97 14.41 3.63
C ALA A 43 6.51 15.27 4.80
N ASN A 44 7.79 15.63 4.73
CA ASN A 44 8.55 16.31 5.80
C ASN A 44 8.41 15.67 7.20
N ARG A 45 7.97 14.41 7.26
CA ARG A 45 7.67 13.68 8.50
C ARG A 45 6.67 14.38 9.41
N SER A 46 5.77 15.17 8.82
CA SER A 46 4.76 15.97 9.55
C SER A 46 3.35 15.38 9.45
N VAL A 47 3.20 14.14 8.95
CA VAL A 47 1.90 13.47 8.82
C VAL A 47 1.44 12.96 10.19
N GLY A 48 0.21 13.29 10.58
CA GLY A 48 -0.38 12.81 11.82
C GLY A 48 -0.61 11.30 11.84
N VAL A 49 -0.71 10.72 13.04
CA VAL A 49 -0.81 9.27 13.24
C VAL A 49 -1.97 8.67 12.46
N PHE A 50 -3.16 9.28 12.53
CA PHE A 50 -4.36 8.75 11.85
C PHE A 50 -4.20 8.69 10.32
N SER A 51 -3.75 9.78 9.70
CA SER A 51 -3.55 9.82 8.24
C SER A 51 -2.48 8.81 7.81
N LEU A 52 -1.42 8.66 8.60
CA LEU A 52 -0.35 7.70 8.34
C LEU A 52 -0.83 6.25 8.48
N THR A 53 -1.58 5.91 9.52
CA THR A 53 -2.10 4.55 9.72
C THR A 53 -3.14 4.20 8.66
N THR A 54 -4.07 5.09 8.34
CA THR A 54 -5.05 4.86 7.27
C THR A 54 -4.37 4.66 5.92
N SER A 55 -3.37 5.49 5.58
CA SER A 55 -2.60 5.35 4.34
C SER A 55 -1.83 4.03 4.29
N LEU A 56 -1.18 3.64 5.39
CA LEU A 56 -0.47 2.36 5.50
C LEU A 56 -1.42 1.16 5.32
N VAL A 57 -2.58 1.17 5.98
CA VAL A 57 -3.57 0.10 5.88
C VAL A 57 -4.17 0.05 4.48
N ALA A 58 -4.52 1.18 3.87
CA ALA A 58 -5.05 1.24 2.50
C ALA A 58 -4.02 0.71 1.47
N SER A 59 -2.73 1.02 1.66
CA SER A 59 -1.67 0.51 0.79
C SER A 59 -1.43 -0.99 0.98
N ALA A 60 -1.60 -1.51 2.19
CA ALA A 60 -1.44 -2.94 2.47
C ALA A 60 -2.64 -3.76 1.97
N LEU A 61 -3.85 -3.24 2.11
CA LEU A 61 -5.11 -3.88 1.74
C LEU A 61 -5.56 -3.43 0.34
N GLY A 62 -4.86 -3.92 -0.69
CA GLY A 62 -5.22 -3.66 -2.09
C GLY A 62 -6.54 -4.33 -2.51
N ALA A 63 -6.88 -4.26 -3.80
CA ALA A 63 -8.13 -4.82 -4.34
C ALA A 63 -8.31 -6.33 -4.08
N TRP A 64 -7.21 -7.06 -3.83
CA TRP A 64 -7.23 -8.48 -3.47
C TRP A 64 -8.03 -8.77 -2.20
N ILE A 65 -8.21 -7.80 -1.29
CA ILE A 65 -9.01 -7.98 -0.07
C ILE A 65 -10.50 -8.22 -0.37
N LEU A 66 -10.98 -7.87 -1.57
CA LEU A 66 -12.36 -8.15 -1.99
C LEU A 66 -12.57 -9.61 -2.39
N PHE A 67 -11.51 -10.29 -2.80
CA PHE A 67 -11.57 -11.65 -3.34
C PHE A 67 -10.95 -12.69 -2.41
N GLY A 68 -9.85 -12.35 -1.72
CA GLY A 68 -9.11 -13.25 -0.83
C GLY A 68 -9.96 -13.81 0.31
N PRO A 69 -10.49 -12.97 1.22
CA PRO A 69 -11.36 -13.41 2.31
C PRO A 69 -12.63 -14.12 1.81
N ALA A 70 -13.26 -13.60 0.75
CA ALA A 70 -14.46 -14.21 0.17
C ALA A 70 -14.18 -15.62 -0.35
N SER A 71 -13.07 -15.82 -1.06
CA SER A 71 -12.64 -17.14 -1.52
C SER A 71 -12.29 -18.07 -0.35
N ALA A 72 -11.59 -17.59 0.67
CA ALA A 72 -11.27 -18.37 1.87
C ALA A 72 -12.54 -18.83 2.63
N ALA A 73 -13.56 -17.96 2.69
CA ALA A 73 -14.84 -18.28 3.31
C ALA A 73 -15.56 -19.44 2.62
N THR A 74 -15.39 -19.62 1.30
CA THR A 74 -16.06 -20.73 0.58
C THR A 74 -15.55 -22.12 1.01
N TRP A 75 -14.30 -22.23 1.47
CA TRP A 75 -13.70 -23.51 1.89
C TRP A 75 -13.74 -23.72 3.40
N GLY A 76 -13.51 -22.67 4.20
CA GLY A 76 -13.37 -22.78 5.65
C GLY A 76 -14.27 -21.84 6.46
N GLY A 77 -15.29 -21.26 5.84
CA GLY A 77 -16.29 -20.42 6.51
C GLY A 77 -15.67 -19.23 7.25
N ILE A 78 -16.27 -18.85 8.37
CA ILE A 78 -15.83 -17.69 9.16
C ILE A 78 -14.45 -17.91 9.80
N GLY A 79 -14.08 -19.16 10.11
CA GLY A 79 -12.78 -19.50 10.68
C GLY A 79 -11.62 -19.18 9.73
N ALA A 80 -11.79 -19.49 8.44
CA ALA A 80 -10.82 -19.14 7.42
C ALA A 80 -10.68 -17.62 7.22
N VAL A 81 -11.78 -16.87 7.32
CA VAL A 81 -11.75 -15.39 7.25
C VAL A 81 -10.99 -14.80 8.43
N ILE A 82 -11.22 -15.30 9.64
CA ILE A 82 -10.49 -14.86 10.84
C ILE A 82 -9.00 -15.21 10.71
N GLY A 83 -8.68 -16.43 10.29
CA GLY A 83 -7.30 -16.84 10.06
C GLY A 83 -6.59 -15.97 9.02
N TYR A 84 -7.30 -15.60 7.95
CA TYR A 84 -6.81 -14.69 6.94
C TYR A 84 -6.58 -13.28 7.47
N ALA A 85 -7.52 -12.73 8.24
CA ALA A 85 -7.39 -11.42 8.86
C ALA A 85 -6.20 -11.38 9.84
N LEU A 86 -6.01 -12.44 10.64
CA LEU A 86 -4.87 -12.56 11.54
C LEU A 86 -3.55 -12.69 10.76
N GLY A 87 -3.52 -13.52 9.71
CA GLY A 87 -2.34 -13.70 8.87
C GLY A 87 -1.92 -12.43 8.14
N THR A 88 -2.89 -11.64 7.68
CA THR A 88 -2.64 -10.36 7.00
C THR A 88 -2.27 -9.23 7.97
N ALA A 89 -2.79 -9.24 9.20
CA ALA A 89 -2.42 -8.27 10.23
C ALA A 89 -1.02 -8.53 10.83
N PHE A 90 -0.58 -9.79 10.87
CA PHE A 90 0.68 -10.16 11.53
C PHE A 90 1.93 -9.44 10.98
N PRO A 91 2.15 -9.30 9.65
CA PRO A 91 3.24 -8.49 9.11
C PRO A 91 3.24 -7.03 9.60
N LEU A 92 2.07 -6.43 9.81
CA LEU A 92 1.97 -5.05 10.28
C LEU A 92 2.50 -4.91 11.71
N PHE A 93 2.24 -5.89 12.60
CA PHE A 93 2.80 -5.91 13.95
C PHE A 93 4.32 -5.99 13.94
N ILE A 94 4.87 -6.83 13.06
CA ILE A 94 6.33 -6.94 12.85
C ILE A 94 6.89 -5.60 12.38
N LEU A 95 6.24 -4.93 11.43
CA LEU A 95 6.65 -3.62 10.93
C LEU A 95 6.64 -2.55 12.02
N VAL A 96 5.71 -2.58 12.99
CA VAL A 96 5.73 -1.65 14.13
C VAL A 96 7.01 -1.83 14.97
N PHE A 97 7.40 -3.08 15.25
CA PHE A 97 8.61 -3.37 16.02
C PHE A 97 9.87 -2.95 15.27
N PHE A 98 10.02 -3.38 14.02
CA PHE A 98 11.19 -3.05 13.20
C PHE A 98 11.23 -1.57 12.83
N GLY A 99 10.08 -0.93 12.60
CA GLY A 99 9.95 0.48 12.26
C GLY A 99 10.57 1.38 13.33
N LYS A 100 10.32 1.10 14.62
CA LYS A 100 10.97 1.82 15.75
C LYS A 100 12.49 1.68 15.70
N LYS A 101 12.99 0.48 15.43
CA LYS A 101 14.43 0.19 15.34
C LYS A 101 15.07 0.91 14.16
N PHE A 102 14.45 0.89 12.98
CA PHE A 102 14.92 1.61 11.81
C PHE A 102 14.94 3.12 12.05
N ARG A 103 13.93 3.67 12.71
CA ARG A 103 13.86 5.10 13.03
C ARG A 103 15.01 5.55 13.94
N LYS A 104 15.39 4.71 14.92
CA LYS A 104 16.50 5.00 15.86
C LYS A 104 17.88 4.85 15.22
N LEU A 105 18.09 3.78 14.44
CA LEU A 105 19.41 3.46 13.87
C LEU A 105 19.70 4.22 12.56
N TYR A 106 18.67 4.50 11.75
CA TYR A 106 18.80 5.13 10.45
C TYR A 106 17.87 6.34 10.35
N PRO A 107 18.08 7.39 11.14
CA PRO A 107 17.16 8.54 11.21
C PRO A 107 17.09 9.33 9.90
N LYS A 108 18.07 9.19 9.00
CA LYS A 108 18.08 9.79 7.66
C LYS A 108 17.61 8.86 6.54
N GLY A 109 17.38 7.58 6.82
CA GLY A 109 16.88 6.63 5.82
C GLY A 109 15.50 7.02 5.33
N LYS A 110 15.31 7.01 4.01
CA LYS A 110 14.04 7.32 3.33
C LYS A 110 13.33 6.04 2.89
N THR A 111 14.09 5.02 2.49
CA THR A 111 13.54 3.74 2.01
C THR A 111 14.21 2.54 2.69
N LEU A 112 13.51 1.40 2.69
CA LEU A 112 14.09 0.14 3.21
C LEU A 112 15.34 -0.28 2.42
N ILE A 113 15.33 -0.05 1.11
CA ILE A 113 16.44 -0.38 0.20
C ILE A 113 17.68 0.48 0.53
N GLU A 114 17.49 1.75 0.91
CA GLU A 114 18.58 2.61 1.37
C GLU A 114 19.17 2.10 2.69
N VAL A 115 18.33 1.64 3.62
CA VAL A 115 18.80 1.02 4.88
C VAL A 115 19.60 -0.25 4.60
N VAL A 116 19.15 -1.08 3.65
CA VAL A 116 19.90 -2.25 3.17
C VAL A 116 21.26 -1.84 2.61
N ARG A 117 21.32 -0.79 1.77
CA ARG A 117 22.60 -0.28 1.25
C ARG A 117 23.54 0.16 2.36
N LEU A 118 23.02 0.86 3.38
CA LEU A 118 23.81 1.34 4.52
C LEU A 118 24.30 0.21 5.42
N ARG A 119 23.57 -0.91 5.53
CA ARG A 119 23.91 -2.02 6.43
C ARG A 119 24.65 -3.17 5.76
N LEU A 120 24.31 -3.49 4.52
CA LEU A 120 24.71 -4.72 3.81
C LEU A 120 25.54 -4.43 2.55
N GLY A 121 25.76 -3.15 2.23
CA GLY A 121 26.61 -2.71 1.13
C GLY A 121 25.94 -2.73 -0.24
N THR A 122 26.74 -2.45 -1.28
CA THR A 122 26.26 -2.14 -2.64
C THR A 122 25.89 -3.35 -3.47
N LYS A 123 26.50 -4.53 -3.23
CA LYS A 123 26.22 -5.77 -3.98
C LYS A 123 24.80 -6.28 -3.69
N LEU A 124 24.45 -6.41 -2.41
CA LEU A 124 23.11 -6.82 -1.98
C LEU A 124 22.05 -5.77 -2.32
N PHE A 125 22.40 -4.48 -2.25
CA PHE A 125 21.54 -3.40 -2.73
C PHE A 125 21.12 -3.59 -4.20
N LYS A 126 22.07 -3.85 -5.11
CA LYS A 126 21.77 -4.04 -6.54
C LYS A 126 20.85 -5.25 -6.76
N LEU A 127 21.10 -6.35 -6.06
CA LEU A 127 20.28 -7.56 -6.15
C LEU A 127 18.84 -7.29 -5.68
N ILE A 128 18.66 -6.67 -4.51
CA ILE A 128 17.34 -6.38 -3.96
C ILE A 128 16.60 -5.35 -4.81
N LEU A 129 17.30 -4.34 -5.32
CA LEU A 129 16.72 -3.37 -6.24
C LEU A 129 16.21 -4.06 -7.51
N PHE A 130 17.01 -4.96 -8.08
CA PHE A 130 16.60 -5.76 -9.24
C PHE A 130 15.36 -6.60 -8.93
N LEU A 131 15.36 -7.40 -7.85
CA LEU A 131 14.19 -8.21 -7.46
C LEU A 131 12.94 -7.36 -7.23
N THR A 132 13.08 -6.18 -6.63
CA THR A 132 11.94 -5.31 -6.28
C THR A 132 11.24 -4.78 -7.54
N ILE A 133 11.98 -4.56 -8.63
CA ILE A 133 11.41 -4.13 -9.91
C ILE A 133 10.53 -5.22 -10.53
N PHE A 134 10.84 -6.50 -10.34
CA PHE A 134 10.03 -7.61 -10.85
C PHE A 134 8.89 -8.03 -9.91
N TYR A 135 8.93 -7.58 -8.66
CA TYR A 135 7.92 -7.93 -7.65
C TYR A 135 6.73 -6.96 -7.64
N MET A 136 6.89 -5.76 -8.23
CA MET A 136 5.80 -4.80 -8.49
C MET A 136 5.17 -5.09 -9.85
#